data_AF-A0A4U7BC74-F1
#
_entry.id   AF-A0A4U7BC74-F1
#
_cell.length_a   1.000
_cell.length_b   1.000
_cell.length_c   1.000
_cell.angle_alpha   90.00
_cell.angle_beta   90.00
_cell.angle_gamma   90.00
#
_symmetry.space_group_name_H-M   'P 1'
#
loop_
_entity.id
_entity.type
_entity.pdbx_description
1 polymer ?
#
loop_
_entity_poly.entity_id
_entity_poly.type
_entity_poly.pdbx_seq_one_letter_code
_entity_poly.pdbx_strand_id
1 'polypeptide(L)'
;MSETIASLLEYGYIILFVYSLGGGMVAILAAGVLSAGGHFSLSLCIVLAFVANTLGSTLLFILGKYYKKDLMPYFKKHRRKLALAQMKIKQYGVFLLLLQKFIYGLKTFIPMAAGLAKFNFLKFFIINTLASLLWAIVLGYAGFAFGAVITPFMDTLGTYPYLVPLFLLILIALIWFYLSSFSKKTQ
;
A
#
# COMPACT_ATOMS: atom_id res chain seq x y z
N MET A 1 13.13 -11.55 28.23
CA MET A 1 13.55 -11.09 26.88
C MET A 1 12.72 -11.76 25.78
N SER A 2 12.32 -13.03 25.91
CA SER A 2 11.39 -13.71 24.99
C SER A 2 9.99 -13.11 24.92
N GLU A 3 9.39 -12.71 26.05
CA GLU A 3 8.03 -12.11 26.08
C GLU A 3 7.96 -10.75 25.38
N THR A 4 9.00 -9.93 25.50
CA THR A 4 9.06 -8.59 24.88
C THR A 4 9.17 -8.69 23.36
N ILE A 5 9.90 -9.69 22.86
CA ILE A 5 10.03 -9.95 21.43
C ILE A 5 8.75 -10.58 20.87
N ALA A 6 8.15 -11.53 21.61
CA ALA A 6 6.89 -12.16 21.20
C ALA A 6 5.75 -11.15 21.07
N SER A 7 5.60 -10.25 22.04
CA SER A 7 4.61 -9.17 21.98
C SER A 7 4.89 -8.19 20.84
N LEU A 8 6.15 -7.80 20.60
CA LEU A 8 6.54 -6.97 19.45
C LEU A 8 6.17 -7.60 18.11
N LEU A 9 6.38 -8.91 17.97
CA LEU A 9 6.03 -9.64 16.75
C LEU A 9 4.51 -9.72 16.58
N GLU A 10 3.77 -9.99 17.65
CA GLU A 10 2.30 -10.03 17.64
C GLU A 10 1.69 -8.68 17.25
N TYR A 11 2.18 -7.58 17.85
CA TYR A 11 1.78 -6.23 17.46
C TYR A 11 2.20 -5.90 16.02
N GLY A 12 3.31 -6.43 15.52
CA GLY A 12 3.75 -6.23 14.15
C GLY A 12 2.78 -6.80 13.10
N TYR A 13 2.21 -7.99 13.34
CA TYR A 13 1.17 -8.56 12.48
C TYR A 13 -0.12 -7.74 12.52
N ILE A 14 -0.51 -7.23 13.69
CA ILE A 14 -1.69 -6.37 13.84
C ILE A 14 -1.48 -5.04 13.10
N ILE A 15 -0.31 -4.41 13.26
CA ILE A 15 0.05 -3.17 12.56
C ILE A 15 0.03 -3.39 11.05
N LEU A 16 0.61 -4.50 10.57
CA LEU A 16 0.57 -4.88 9.17
C LEU A 16 -0.86 -4.98 8.67
N PHE A 17 -1.73 -5.68 9.41
CA PHE A 17 -3.14 -5.85 9.06
C PHE A 17 -3.85 -4.50 8.99
N VAL A 18 -3.79 -3.69 10.05
CA VAL A 18 -4.49 -2.39 10.14
C VAL A 18 -4.00 -1.42 9.06
N TYR A 19 -2.68 -1.35 8.83
CA TYR A 19 -2.13 -0.48 7.80
C TYR A 19 -2.47 -0.96 6.38
N SER A 20 -2.55 -2.27 6.18
CA SER A 20 -2.94 -2.87 4.90
C SER A 20 -4.44 -2.76 4.61
N LEU A 21 -5.30 -2.47 5.61
CA LEU A 21 -6.71 -2.12 5.37
C LEU A 21 -6.81 -0.86 4.48
N GLY A 22 -5.94 0.12 4.71
CA GLY A 22 -5.82 1.31 3.84
C GLY A 22 -5.07 1.03 2.53
N GLY A 23 -4.68 -0.21 2.26
CA GLY A 23 -3.85 -0.63 1.13
C GLY A 23 -2.42 -0.08 1.20
N GLY A 24 -1.87 0.14 2.39
CA GLY A 24 -0.54 0.71 2.57
C GLY A 24 0.58 -0.22 2.10
N MET A 25 1.37 0.21 1.12
CA MET A 25 2.47 -0.59 0.54
C MET A 25 3.66 -0.74 1.50
N VAL A 26 3.87 0.27 2.35
CA VAL A 26 5.04 0.32 3.26
C VAL A 26 5.02 -0.83 4.26
N ALA A 27 3.86 -1.14 4.85
CA ALA A 27 3.81 -2.18 5.88
C ALA A 27 4.12 -3.57 5.33
N ILE A 28 3.59 -3.96 4.17
CA ILE A 28 3.89 -5.27 3.58
C ILE A 28 5.34 -5.37 3.09
N LEU A 29 5.91 -4.28 2.56
CA LEU A 29 7.32 -4.24 2.18
C LEU A 29 8.22 -4.39 3.42
N ALA A 30 7.94 -3.64 4.49
CA ALA A 30 8.68 -3.74 5.75
C ALA A 30 8.53 -5.13 6.39
N ALA A 31 7.31 -5.69 6.40
CA ALA A 31 7.07 -7.04 6.89
C ALA A 31 7.79 -8.10 6.06
N GLY A 32 7.89 -7.91 4.73
CA GLY A 32 8.70 -8.75 3.85
C GLY A 32 10.19 -8.69 4.20
N VAL A 33 10.74 -7.48 4.40
CA VAL A 33 12.14 -7.29 4.82
C VAL A 33 12.40 -7.98 6.16
N LEU A 34 11.54 -7.79 7.15
CA LEU A 34 11.66 -8.42 8.47
C LEU A 34 11.49 -9.95 8.41
N SER A 35 10.70 -10.46 7.45
CA SER A 35 10.58 -11.90 7.21
C SER A 35 11.88 -12.50 6.69
N ALA A 36 12.70 -11.75 5.95
CA ALA A 36 14.01 -12.21 5.48
C ALA A 36 15.00 -12.38 6.63
N GLY A 37 14.91 -11.56 7.67
CA GLY A 37 15.67 -11.70 8.92
C GLY A 37 15.15 -12.80 9.87
N GLY A 38 14.13 -13.57 9.48
CA GLY A 38 13.55 -14.64 10.28
C GLY A 38 12.60 -14.18 11.39
N HIS A 39 12.27 -12.88 11.46
CA HIS A 39 11.39 -12.33 12.49
C HIS A 39 9.90 -12.56 12.19
N PHE A 40 9.52 -12.59 10.90
CA PHE A 40 8.14 -12.84 10.47
C PHE A 40 8.02 -14.00 9.48
N SER A 41 6.85 -14.64 9.48
CA SER A 41 6.49 -15.59 8.43
C SER A 41 5.98 -14.82 7.22
N LEU A 42 6.72 -14.89 6.11
CA LEU A 42 6.35 -14.24 4.85
C LEU A 42 4.94 -14.65 4.40
N SER A 43 4.61 -15.94 4.51
CA SER A 43 3.30 -16.47 4.13
C SER A 43 2.17 -15.82 4.94
N LEU A 44 2.34 -15.70 6.26
CA LEU A 44 1.35 -15.04 7.13
C LEU A 44 1.23 -13.55 6.78
N CYS A 45 2.35 -12.86 6.53
CA CYS A 45 2.33 -11.46 6.14
C CYS A 45 1.55 -11.23 4.84
N ILE A 46 1.77 -12.07 3.82
CA ILE A 46 1.07 -12.01 2.54
C ILE A 46 -0.43 -12.25 2.75
N VAL A 47 -0.81 -13.28 3.52
CA VAL A 47 -2.21 -13.60 3.80
C VAL A 47 -2.91 -12.46 4.54
N LEU A 48 -2.29 -11.92 5.61
CA LEU A 48 -2.85 -10.82 6.38
C LEU A 48 -3.03 -9.56 5.53
N ALA A 49 -2.01 -9.19 4.75
CA ALA A 49 -2.07 -8.03 3.87
C ALA A 49 -3.12 -8.20 2.76
N PHE A 50 -3.23 -9.40 2.18
CA PHE A 50 -4.25 -9.76 1.21
C PHE A 50 -5.67 -9.60 1.79
N VAL A 51 -5.92 -10.20 2.96
CA VAL A 51 -7.24 -10.15 3.62
C VAL A 51 -7.59 -8.72 3.99
N ALA A 52 -6.67 -7.99 4.63
CA ALA A 52 -6.88 -6.60 5.01
C ALA A 52 -7.18 -5.72 3.80
N ASN A 53 -6.37 -5.79 2.75
CA ASN A 53 -6.56 -4.94 1.56
C ASN A 53 -7.88 -5.28 0.81
N THR A 54 -8.25 -6.56 0.79
CA THR A 54 -9.54 -7.01 0.22
C THR A 54 -10.71 -6.43 1.01
N LEU A 55 -10.68 -6.55 2.34
CA LEU A 55 -11.69 -6.01 3.24
C LEU A 55 -11.79 -4.49 3.14
N GLY A 56 -10.68 -3.77 3.24
CA GLY A 56 -10.66 -2.31 3.18
C GLY A 56 -11.20 -1.77 1.86
N SER A 57 -10.79 -2.35 0.73
CA SER A 57 -11.32 -1.96 -0.58
C SER A 57 -12.82 -2.27 -0.72
N THR A 58 -13.27 -3.39 -0.16
CA THR A 58 -14.69 -3.77 -0.16
C THR A 58 -15.53 -2.84 0.72
N LEU A 59 -15.02 -2.44 1.89
CA LEU A 59 -15.66 -1.45 2.76
C LEU A 59 -15.82 -0.11 2.05
N LEU A 60 -14.77 0.39 1.37
CA LEU A 60 -14.85 1.63 0.59
C LEU A 60 -15.89 1.56 -0.54
N PHE A 61 -16.00 0.40 -1.20
CA PHE A 61 -17.01 0.16 -2.20
C PHE A 61 -18.43 0.19 -1.63
N ILE A 62 -18.65 -0.50 -0.51
CA ILE A 62 -19.94 -0.54 0.20
C ILE A 62 -20.33 0.86 0.66
N LEU A 63 -19.39 1.61 1.24
CA LEU A 63 -19.59 3.00 1.62
C LEU A 63 -20.04 3.86 0.43
N GLY A 64 -19.33 3.76 -0.70
CA GLY A 64 -19.72 4.48 -1.92
C GLY A 64 -21.08 4.06 -2.48
N LYS A 65 -21.48 2.80 -2.33
CA LYS A 65 -22.73 2.25 -2.88
C LYS A 65 -23.96 2.62 -2.05
N TYR A 66 -23.89 2.48 -0.72
CA TYR A 66 -25.04 2.65 0.16
C TYR A 66 -25.13 4.06 0.77
N TYR A 67 -24.00 4.70 1.11
CA TYR A 67 -23.96 6.03 1.74
C TYR A 67 -23.74 7.16 0.72
N LYS A 68 -24.26 6.97 -0.50
CA LYS A 68 -24.09 7.92 -1.61
C LYS A 68 -24.59 9.32 -1.26
N LYS A 69 -25.74 9.44 -0.58
CA LYS A 69 -26.35 10.74 -0.24
C LYS A 69 -25.45 11.56 0.68
N ASP A 70 -24.79 10.92 1.63
CA ASP A 70 -23.94 11.57 2.63
C ASP A 70 -22.53 11.88 2.10
N LEU A 71 -22.02 11.05 1.17
CA LEU A 71 -20.71 11.24 0.56
C LEU A 71 -20.71 12.29 -0.58
N MET A 72 -21.81 12.44 -1.31
CA MET A 72 -21.86 13.32 -2.49
C MET A 72 -21.53 14.80 -2.22
N PRO A 73 -21.91 15.40 -1.08
CA PRO A 73 -21.51 16.76 -0.72
C PRO A 73 -19.98 16.96 -0.66
N TYR A 74 -19.24 15.98 -0.14
CA TYR A 74 -17.77 16.04 -0.06
C TYR A 74 -17.10 16.00 -1.44
N PHE A 75 -17.73 15.33 -2.41
CA PHE A 75 -17.24 15.26 -3.79
C PHE A 75 -17.76 16.38 -4.70
N LYS A 76 -18.53 17.34 -4.18
CA LYS A 76 -19.14 18.41 -4.99
C LYS A 76 -18.10 19.23 -5.76
N LYS A 77 -16.96 19.54 -5.12
CA LYS A 77 -15.80 20.23 -5.74
C LYS A 77 -15.06 19.38 -6.78
N HIS A 78 -15.22 18.06 -6.73
CA HIS A 78 -14.51 17.09 -7.57
C HIS A 78 -15.44 16.32 -8.53
N ARG A 79 -16.67 16.82 -8.77
CA ARG A 79 -17.68 16.18 -9.62
C ARG A 79 -17.15 15.71 -10.98
N ARG A 80 -16.34 16.55 -11.64
CA ARG A 80 -15.76 16.22 -12.96
C ARG A 80 -14.81 15.02 -12.89
N LYS A 81 -13.97 14.95 -11.85
CA LYS A 81 -13.07 13.80 -11.60
C LYS A 81 -13.86 12.54 -11.27
N LEU A 82 -14.92 12.67 -10.48
CA LEU A 82 -15.81 11.56 -10.14
C LEU A 82 -16.52 11.01 -11.37
N ALA A 83 -17.07 11.87 -12.23
CA ALA A 83 -17.73 11.48 -13.48
C ALA A 83 -16.75 10.78 -14.44
N LEU A 84 -15.53 11.32 -14.58
CA LEU A 84 -14.49 10.71 -15.40
C LEU A 84 -14.11 9.32 -14.87
N ALA A 85 -13.97 9.17 -13.55
CA ALA A 85 -13.72 7.87 -12.94
C ALA A 85 -14.87 6.88 -13.19
N GLN A 86 -16.12 7.32 -13.08
CA GLN A 86 -17.29 6.49 -13.40
C GLN A 86 -17.28 6.02 -14.86
N MET A 87 -16.95 6.90 -15.81
CA MET A 87 -16.82 6.53 -17.23
C MET A 87 -15.67 5.56 -17.45
N LYS A 88 -14.50 5.82 -16.87
CA LYS A 88 -13.32 4.94 -17.00
C LYS A 88 -13.53 3.58 -16.33
N ILE A 89 -14.25 3.51 -15.22
CA ILE A 89 -14.63 2.24 -14.56
C ILE A 89 -15.57 1.43 -15.47
N LYS A 90 -16.50 2.08 -16.18
CA LYS A 90 -17.34 1.38 -17.17
C LYS A 90 -16.55 0.87 -18.37
N GLN A 91 -15.54 1.62 -18.82
CA GLN A 91 -14.75 1.29 -20.01
C GLN A 91 -13.62 0.27 -19.74
N TYR A 92 -12.89 0.42 -18.63
CA TYR A 92 -11.67 -0.34 -18.31
C TYR A 92 -11.76 -1.10 -16.98
N GLY A 93 -12.97 -1.26 -16.42
CA GLY A 93 -13.21 -1.66 -15.03
C GLY A 93 -12.26 -2.71 -14.47
N VAL A 94 -12.06 -3.84 -15.17
CA VAL A 94 -11.17 -4.92 -14.71
C VAL A 94 -9.72 -4.44 -14.55
N PHE A 95 -9.15 -3.88 -15.62
CA PHE A 95 -7.76 -3.43 -15.64
C PHE A 95 -7.52 -2.27 -14.65
N LEU A 96 -8.49 -1.36 -14.55
CA LEU A 96 -8.40 -0.22 -13.64
C LEU A 96 -8.44 -0.66 -12.17
N LEU A 97 -9.27 -1.65 -11.83
CA LEU A 97 -9.37 -2.25 -10.49
C LEU A 97 -8.11 -3.05 -10.10
N LEU A 98 -7.37 -3.59 -11.07
CA LEU A 98 -6.07 -4.21 -10.85
C LEU A 98 -4.99 -3.15 -10.58
N LEU A 99 -4.84 -2.18 -11.48
CA LEU A 99 -3.76 -1.19 -11.43
C LEU A 99 -3.88 -0.20 -10.28
N GLN A 100 -5.10 0.11 -9.83
CA GLN A 100 -5.31 1.08 -8.75
C GLN A 100 -4.53 0.76 -7.47
N LYS A 101 -4.18 -0.51 -7.22
CA LYS A 101 -3.50 -0.94 -5.99
C LYS A 101 -2.02 -0.52 -5.95
N PHE A 102 -1.41 -0.29 -7.12
CA PHE A 102 -0.01 0.13 -7.23
C PHE A 102 0.17 1.65 -7.24
N ILE A 103 -0.93 2.40 -7.42
CA ILE A 103 -0.88 3.86 -7.53
C ILE A 103 -1.44 4.49 -6.25
N TYR A 104 -0.61 5.30 -5.60
CA TYR A 104 -1.01 6.04 -4.41
C TYR A 104 -2.20 6.96 -4.69
N GLY A 105 -3.19 6.97 -3.79
CA GLY A 105 -4.44 7.74 -3.94
C GLY A 105 -5.53 7.07 -4.78
N LEU A 106 -5.18 6.39 -5.88
CA LEU A 106 -6.19 5.68 -6.70
C LEU A 106 -6.78 4.49 -5.96
N LYS A 107 -5.99 3.79 -5.14
CA LYS A 107 -6.44 2.63 -4.37
C LYS A 107 -7.65 2.90 -3.47
N THR A 108 -7.79 4.12 -2.95
CA THR A 108 -8.92 4.52 -2.08
C THR A 108 -10.05 5.11 -2.89
N PHE A 109 -9.72 5.90 -3.90
CA PHE A 109 -10.70 6.62 -4.71
C PHE A 109 -11.49 5.71 -5.65
N ILE A 110 -10.84 4.74 -6.31
CA ILE A 110 -11.48 3.90 -7.33
C ILE A 110 -12.55 2.96 -6.73
N PRO A 111 -12.34 2.25 -5.60
CA PRO A 111 -13.37 1.42 -4.99
C PRO A 111 -14.61 2.24 -4.60
N MET A 112 -14.38 3.40 -4.01
CA MET A 112 -15.46 4.31 -3.62
C MET A 112 -16.22 4.86 -4.85
N ALA A 113 -15.49 5.28 -5.89
CA ALA A 113 -16.08 5.74 -7.14
C ALA A 113 -16.87 4.63 -7.85
N ALA A 114 -16.40 3.38 -7.81
CA ALA A 114 -17.09 2.21 -8.35
C ALA A 114 -18.40 1.94 -7.59
N GLY A 115 -18.40 2.09 -6.27
CA GLY A 115 -19.61 2.03 -5.44
C GLY A 115 -20.63 3.11 -5.83
N LEU A 116 -20.17 4.37 -5.95
CA LEU A 116 -21.01 5.51 -6.35
C LEU A 116 -21.59 5.37 -7.77
N ALA A 117 -20.86 4.67 -8.65
CA ALA A 117 -21.25 4.33 -10.01
C ALA A 117 -22.31 3.22 -10.11
N LYS A 118 -22.72 2.61 -8.98
CA LYS A 118 -23.57 1.42 -8.91
C LYS A 118 -22.98 0.21 -9.67
N PHE A 119 -21.66 0.05 -9.62
CA PHE A 119 -21.03 -1.13 -10.22
C PHE A 119 -21.53 -2.42 -9.53
N ASN A 120 -21.45 -3.56 -10.23
CA ASN A 120 -21.89 -4.84 -9.66
C ASN A 120 -20.94 -5.28 -8.54
N PHE A 121 -21.49 -5.56 -7.35
CA PHE A 121 -20.70 -5.91 -6.16
C PHE A 121 -19.90 -7.19 -6.36
N LEU A 122 -20.51 -8.25 -6.90
CA LEU A 122 -19.85 -9.54 -7.07
C LEU A 122 -18.69 -9.44 -8.06
N LYS A 123 -18.89 -8.74 -9.19
CA LYS A 123 -17.81 -8.47 -10.15
C LYS A 123 -16.68 -7.68 -9.50
N PHE A 124 -17.00 -6.62 -8.76
CA PHE A 124 -15.99 -5.83 -8.04
C PHE A 124 -15.22 -6.69 -7.04
N PHE A 125 -15.92 -7.49 -6.23
CA PHE A 125 -15.31 -8.30 -5.18
C PHE A 125 -14.33 -9.33 -5.74
N ILE A 126 -14.72 -10.05 -6.81
CA ILE A 126 -13.86 -11.05 -7.46
C ILE A 126 -12.59 -10.38 -8.01
N ILE A 127 -12.75 -9.30 -8.77
CA ILE A 127 -11.61 -8.59 -9.38
C ILE A 127 -10.71 -7.99 -8.30
N ASN A 128 -11.28 -7.35 -7.29
CA ASN A 128 -10.54 -6.75 -6.18
C ASN A 128 -9.78 -7.80 -5.36
N THR A 129 -10.37 -8.99 -5.17
CA THR A 129 -9.71 -10.09 -4.46
C THR A 129 -8.49 -10.55 -5.25
N LEU A 130 -8.63 -10.83 -6.55
CA LEU A 130 -7.50 -11.20 -7.42
C LEU A 130 -6.42 -10.10 -7.46
N ALA A 131 -6.84 -8.84 -7.55
CA ALA A 131 -5.96 -7.69 -7.49
C ALA A 131 -5.17 -7.63 -6.18
N SER A 132 -5.85 -7.85 -5.05
CA SER A 132 -5.25 -7.80 -3.71
C SER A 132 -4.27 -8.94 -3.50
N LEU A 133 -4.57 -10.12 -4.03
CA LEU A 133 -3.72 -11.29 -3.94
C LEU A 133 -2.42 -11.06 -4.72
N LEU A 134 -2.54 -10.63 -5.98
CA LEU A 134 -1.38 -10.32 -6.83
C LEU A 134 -0.53 -9.21 -6.20
N TRP A 135 -1.16 -8.14 -5.71
CA TRP A 135 -0.47 -7.06 -5.02
C TRP A 135 0.28 -7.54 -3.76
N ALA A 136 -0.35 -8.38 -2.94
CA ALA A 136 0.25 -8.88 -1.71
C ALA A 136 1.44 -9.80 -1.98
N ILE A 137 1.33 -10.68 -2.99
CA ILE A 137 2.42 -11.55 -3.42
C ILE A 137 3.58 -10.72 -3.95
N VAL A 138 3.32 -9.81 -4.90
CA VAL A 138 4.37 -9.01 -5.55
C VAL A 138 5.12 -8.18 -4.52
N LEU A 139 4.43 -7.46 -3.63
CA LEU A 139 5.09 -6.62 -2.64
C LEU A 139 5.71 -7.43 -1.49
N GLY A 140 5.08 -8.51 -1.05
CA GLY A 140 5.63 -9.39 -0.02
C GLY A 140 6.96 -10.00 -0.46
N TYR A 141 7.00 -10.60 -1.66
CA TYR A 141 8.24 -11.17 -2.20
C TYR A 141 9.27 -10.09 -2.57
N ALA A 142 8.85 -8.93 -3.08
CA ALA A 142 9.77 -7.82 -3.31
C ALA A 142 10.44 -7.39 -2.00
N GLY A 143 9.65 -7.16 -0.94
CA GLY A 143 10.17 -6.83 0.39
C GLY A 143 11.11 -7.90 0.94
N PHE A 144 10.76 -9.18 0.79
CA PHE A 144 11.62 -10.29 1.20
C PHE A 144 12.94 -10.33 0.42
N ALA A 145 12.91 -10.19 -0.90
CA ALA A 145 14.11 -10.16 -1.72
C ALA A 145 15.02 -8.97 -1.36
N PHE A 146 14.44 -7.78 -1.15
CA PHE A 146 15.18 -6.62 -0.65
C PHE A 146 15.79 -6.89 0.73
N GLY A 147 15.03 -7.50 1.65
CA GLY A 147 15.54 -7.90 2.96
C GLY A 147 16.70 -8.87 2.84
N ALA A 148 16.59 -9.92 2.04
CA ALA A 148 17.65 -10.92 1.86
C ALA A 148 18.95 -10.31 1.29
N VAL A 149 18.85 -9.30 0.43
CA VAL A 149 20.01 -8.55 -0.06
C VAL A 149 20.59 -7.63 1.02
N ILE A 150 19.74 -6.97 1.82
CA ILE A 150 20.16 -5.96 2.82
C ILE A 150 20.68 -6.62 4.11
N THR A 151 20.16 -7.78 4.52
CA THR A 151 20.52 -8.46 5.78
C THR A 151 22.04 -8.69 5.92
N PRO A 152 22.77 -9.23 4.92
CA PRO A 152 24.24 -9.36 5.03
C PRO A 152 24.98 -8.01 5.08
N PHE A 153 24.43 -6.96 4.45
CA PHE A 153 24.94 -5.59 4.62
C PHE A 153 24.66 -5.07 6.04
N MET A 154 23.50 -5.37 6.63
CA MET A 154 23.14 -4.97 7.98
C MET A 154 23.98 -5.64 9.06
N ASP A 155 24.35 -6.91 8.90
CA ASP A 155 25.29 -7.57 9.83
C ASP A 155 26.68 -6.89 9.81
N THR A 156 27.09 -6.40 8.63
CA THR A 156 28.31 -5.60 8.48
C THR A 156 28.17 -4.19 9.09
N LEU A 157 26.98 -3.57 8.96
CA LEU A 157 26.64 -2.25 9.51
C LEU A 157 26.36 -2.26 11.01
N GLY A 158 25.94 -3.38 11.60
CA GLY A 158 25.78 -3.54 13.05
C GLY A 158 27.08 -3.36 13.83
N THR A 159 28.22 -3.55 13.15
CA THR A 159 29.56 -3.23 13.66
C THR A 159 29.83 -1.71 13.67
N TYR A 160 29.10 -0.91 12.88
CA TYR A 160 29.29 0.54 12.72
C TYR A 160 27.94 1.31 12.71
N PRO A 161 27.35 1.59 13.90
CA PRO A 161 26.03 2.24 14.04
C PRO A 161 25.91 3.62 13.38
N TYR A 162 27.04 4.29 13.12
CA TYR A 162 27.11 5.64 12.56
C TYR A 162 26.86 5.70 11.04
N LEU A 163 26.90 4.57 10.33
CA LEU A 163 26.72 4.52 8.88
C LEU A 163 25.25 4.71 8.45
N VAL A 164 24.28 4.32 9.29
CA VAL A 164 22.84 4.46 8.99
C VAL A 164 22.39 5.94 8.99
N PRO A 165 22.72 6.76 10.00
CA PRO A 165 22.48 8.21 9.96
C PRO A 165 23.21 8.90 8.81
N LEU A 166 24.44 8.47 8.50
CA LEU A 166 25.25 9.04 7.42
C LEU A 166 24.63 8.77 6.05
N PHE A 167 24.15 7.55 5.81
CA PHE A 167 23.46 7.18 4.57
C PHE A 167 22.15 7.97 4.40
N LEU A 168 21.36 8.13 5.47
CA LEU A 168 20.15 8.95 5.46
C LEU A 168 20.45 10.43 5.18
N LEU A 169 21.51 10.98 5.78
CA LEU A 169 21.98 12.35 5.50
C LEU A 169 22.40 12.51 4.04
N ILE A 170 23.11 11.54 3.47
CA ILE A 170 23.53 11.55 2.06
C ILE A 170 22.31 11.48 1.13
N LEU A 171 21.32 10.63 1.44
CA LEU A 171 20.08 10.52 0.67
C LEU A 171 19.29 11.83 0.69
N ILE A 172 19.16 12.45 1.87
CA ILE A 172 18.49 13.74 2.03
C ILE A 172 19.26 14.84 1.27
N ALA A 173 20.60 14.85 1.37
CA ALA A 173 21.45 15.80 0.64
C ALA A 173 21.34 15.64 -0.88
N LEU A 174 21.31 14.40 -1.39
CA LEU A 174 21.11 14.10 -2.81
C LEU A 174 19.72 14.51 -3.29
N ILE A 175 18.67 14.22 -2.52
CA ILE A 175 17.30 14.65 -2.82
C ILE A 175 17.23 16.18 -2.84
N TRP A 176 17.83 16.85 -1.85
CA TRP A 176 17.88 18.31 -1.79
C TRP A 176 18.70 18.92 -2.94
N PHE A 177 19.83 18.31 -3.31
CA PHE A 177 20.64 18.71 -4.46
C PHE A 177 19.89 18.53 -5.78
N TYR A 178 19.20 17.41 -5.96
CA TYR A 178 18.40 17.13 -7.14
C TYR A 178 17.21 18.09 -7.27
N LEU A 179 16.51 18.37 -6.15
CA LEU A 179 15.41 19.34 -6.12
C LEU A 179 15.89 20.78 -6.33
N SER A 180 17.03 21.17 -5.73
CA SER A 180 17.61 22.50 -5.92
C SER A 180 18.23 22.71 -7.30
N SER A 181 18.69 21.64 -7.95
CA SER A 181 19.13 21.63 -9.35
C SER A 181 17.96 21.92 -10.32
N PHE A 182 16.76 21.40 -10.04
CA PHE A 182 15.58 21.66 -10.86
C PHE A 182 14.95 23.06 -10.63
N SER A 183 15.16 23.67 -9.46
CA SER A 183 14.58 24.97 -9.13
C SER A 183 15.27 26.19 -9.77
N LYS A 184 16.36 26.01 -10.53
CA LYS A 184 17.13 27.12 -11.15
C LYS A 184 16.91 27.35 -12.65
N LYS A 185 15.94 26.71 -13.30
CA LYS A 185 15.60 26.95 -14.71
C LYS A 185 14.17 27.46 -14.90
N THR A 186 13.84 28.61 -14.29
CA THR A 186 12.77 29.49 -14.79
C THR A 186 12.97 30.92 -14.26
N GLN A 187 14.02 31.58 -14.76
CA GLN A 187 14.04 33.03 -14.96
C GLN A 187 14.72 33.31 -16.29
#